data_AF-A0A2K9ZG95-F1
#
_entry.id   AF-A0A2K9ZG95-F1
#
_cell.length_a   1.000
_cell.length_b   1.000
_cell.length_c   1.000
_cell.angle_alpha   90.00
_cell.angle_beta   90.00
_cell.angle_gamma   90.00
#
_symmetry.space_group_name_H-M   'P 1'
#
loop_
_entity.id
_entity.type
_entity.pdbx_description
1 polymer ?
#
loop_
_entity_poly.entity_id
_entity_poly.type
_entity_poly.pdbx_seq_one_letter_code
_entity_poly.pdbx_strand_id
1 'polypeptide(L)'
;MTRILTIVHIEDEYREFLDIVLFVKTVLEDLWEDKSGEIISVTNKILAESKSVPQSWVVYELSQTPVERQTLSGDTIRYMFVRDKSVPPEALAFLSSDGIFILDVLRPVEGKTSLGISVTDSLEAISPYITSDDRVVLFTAHQGNGLDDSVGSRFRKISKENRGELEEFLSLAVHRSMADG
;
A
#
# COMPACT_ATOMS: atom_id res chain seq x y z
N MET A 1 -11.59 19.96 -1.02
CA MET A 1 -10.20 19.72 -0.57
C MET A 1 -9.83 18.36 -1.11
N THR A 2 -8.76 18.23 -1.90
CA THR A 2 -8.35 16.96 -2.51
C THR A 2 -7.94 15.98 -1.41
N ARG A 3 -8.57 14.81 -1.33
CA ARG A 3 -8.14 13.74 -0.43
C ARG A 3 -7.08 12.90 -1.10
N ILE A 4 -5.99 12.64 -0.38
CA ILE A 4 -4.88 11.83 -0.89
C ILE A 4 -4.57 10.74 0.14
N LEU A 5 -4.89 9.50 -0.20
CA LEU A 5 -4.47 8.31 0.54
C LEU A 5 -3.21 7.75 -0.12
N THR A 6 -2.17 7.47 0.67
CA THR A 6 -0.98 6.76 0.17
C THR A 6 -0.94 5.33 0.71
N ILE A 7 -0.82 4.34 -0.17
CA ILE A 7 -0.59 2.94 0.19
C ILE A 7 0.86 2.62 -0.16
N VAL A 8 1.64 2.27 0.86
CA VAL A 8 3.04 1.86 0.70
C VAL A 8 3.11 0.35 0.82
N HIS A 9 3.60 -0.31 -0.22
CA HIS A 9 3.80 -1.74 -0.30
C HIS A 9 5.28 -2.06 -0.44
N ILE A 10 5.83 -2.72 0.58
CA ILE A 10 7.23 -3.15 0.61
C ILE A 10 7.27 -4.66 0.41
N GLU A 11 7.88 -5.15 -0.68
CA GLU A 11 7.90 -6.57 -1.07
C GLU A 11 9.20 -6.91 -1.83
N ASP A 12 9.74 -8.14 -1.70
CA ASP A 12 10.94 -8.58 -2.43
C ASP A 12 10.63 -9.06 -3.87
N GLU A 13 9.43 -9.60 -4.09
CA GLU A 13 8.98 -10.10 -5.39
C GLU A 13 8.16 -9.05 -6.18
N TYR A 14 8.24 -9.10 -7.51
CA TYR A 14 7.49 -8.16 -8.39
C TYR A 14 6.12 -8.71 -8.80
N ARG A 15 5.80 -9.97 -8.41
CA ARG A 15 4.63 -10.68 -8.93
C ARG A 15 3.34 -10.31 -8.19
N GLU A 16 3.36 -10.10 -6.88
CA GLU A 16 2.15 -9.81 -6.10
C GLU A 16 1.77 -8.32 -6.12
N PHE A 17 2.76 -7.46 -6.40
CA PHE A 17 2.57 -6.02 -6.62
C PHE A 17 1.39 -5.65 -7.53
N LEU A 18 1.34 -6.18 -8.78
CA LEU A 18 0.34 -5.77 -9.76
C LEU A 18 -1.07 -6.20 -9.34
N ASP A 19 -1.18 -7.36 -8.70
CA ASP A 19 -2.43 -7.91 -8.22
C ASP A 19 -3.06 -7.05 -7.11
N ILE A 20 -2.25 -6.58 -6.16
CA ILE A 20 -2.73 -5.72 -5.06
C ILE A 20 -3.11 -4.33 -5.59
N VAL A 21 -2.34 -3.76 -6.53
CA VAL A 21 -2.70 -2.49 -7.18
C VAL A 21 -4.04 -2.58 -7.89
N LEU A 22 -4.26 -3.67 -8.64
CA LEU A 22 -5.53 -3.90 -9.34
C LEU A 22 -6.69 -4.06 -8.35
N PHE A 23 -6.49 -4.79 -7.26
CA PHE A 23 -7.50 -4.93 -6.21
C PHE A 23 -7.86 -3.57 -5.58
N VAL A 24 -6.87 -2.79 -5.14
CA VAL A 24 -7.09 -1.45 -4.56
C VAL A 24 -7.82 -0.56 -5.56
N LYS A 25 -7.46 -0.61 -6.84
CA LYS A 25 -8.15 0.11 -7.91
C LYS A 25 -9.63 -0.27 -7.98
N THR A 26 -9.95 -1.56 -7.95
CA THR A 26 -11.35 -2.03 -7.98
C THR A 26 -12.14 -1.55 -6.77
N VAL A 27 -11.59 -1.67 -5.56
CA VAL A 27 -12.25 -1.17 -4.33
C VAL A 27 -12.58 0.34 -4.42
N LEU A 28 -11.69 1.12 -5.03
CA LEU A 28 -11.92 2.55 -5.24
C LEU A 28 -12.97 2.84 -6.29
N GLU A 29 -12.89 2.14 -7.41
CA GLU A 29 -13.87 2.25 -8.49
C GLU A 29 -15.28 1.97 -7.94
N ASP A 30 -15.45 0.89 -7.17
CA ASP A 30 -16.71 0.54 -6.50
C ASP A 30 -17.16 1.63 -5.51
N LEU A 31 -16.26 2.11 -4.64
CA LEU A 31 -16.55 3.18 -3.67
C LEU A 31 -17.03 4.46 -4.37
N TRP A 32 -16.43 4.81 -5.50
CA TRP A 32 -16.75 6.03 -6.21
C TRP A 32 -18.06 5.89 -6.99
N GLU A 33 -18.30 4.74 -7.62
CA GLU A 33 -19.58 4.42 -8.28
C GLU A 33 -20.74 4.56 -7.28
N ASP A 34 -20.60 3.98 -6.09
CA ASP A 34 -21.61 4.04 -5.02
C ASP A 34 -21.90 5.47 -4.55
N LYS A 35 -20.89 6.34 -4.49
CA LYS A 35 -21.03 7.72 -3.99
C LYS A 35 -21.60 8.69 -5.00
N SER A 36 -21.21 8.56 -6.26
CA SER A 36 -21.44 9.61 -7.25
C SER A 36 -22.72 9.39 -8.07
N GLY A 37 -23.13 8.13 -8.28
CA GLY A 37 -24.23 7.82 -9.21
C GLY A 37 -23.97 8.28 -10.66
N GLU A 38 -22.75 8.74 -10.98
CA GLU A 38 -22.32 9.27 -12.27
C GLU A 38 -21.12 8.49 -12.79
N ILE A 39 -20.87 8.58 -14.11
CA ILE A 39 -19.69 7.98 -14.73
C ILE A 39 -18.45 8.75 -14.26
N ILE A 40 -17.54 8.05 -13.58
CA ILE A 40 -16.27 8.58 -13.11
C ILE A 40 -15.17 8.25 -14.12
N SER A 41 -14.34 9.24 -14.45
CA SER A 41 -13.09 8.97 -15.17
C SER A 41 -11.98 8.71 -14.15
N VAL A 42 -11.42 7.50 -14.18
CA VAL A 42 -10.24 7.13 -13.40
C VAL A 42 -9.00 7.34 -14.25
N THR A 43 -8.11 8.21 -13.80
CA THR A 43 -6.80 8.40 -14.44
C THR A 43 -5.74 7.63 -13.66
N ASN A 44 -4.96 6.82 -14.37
CA ASN A 44 -3.77 6.15 -13.86
C ASN A 44 -2.51 6.83 -14.40
N LYS A 45 -1.60 7.23 -13.51
CA LYS A 45 -0.34 7.89 -13.88
C LYS A 45 0.81 7.39 -13.02
N ILE A 46 1.96 7.10 -13.64
CA ILE A 46 3.23 6.95 -12.92
C ILE A 46 3.75 8.35 -12.57
N LEU A 47 3.93 8.64 -11.28
CA LEU A 47 4.46 9.91 -10.80
C LEU A 47 5.99 9.91 -10.75
N ALA A 48 6.57 8.79 -10.33
CA ALA A 48 8.00 8.59 -10.21
C ALA A 48 8.32 7.09 -10.20
N GLU A 49 9.50 6.72 -10.70
CA GLU A 49 9.98 5.34 -10.67
C GLU A 49 11.50 5.28 -10.61
N SER A 50 12.02 4.15 -10.12
CA SER A 50 13.43 3.81 -10.22
C SER A 50 13.84 3.63 -11.68
N LYS A 51 15.09 3.97 -12.00
CA LYS A 51 15.66 3.71 -13.34
C LYS A 51 16.22 2.29 -13.50
N SER A 52 16.11 1.43 -12.49
CA SER A 52 16.62 0.07 -12.55
C SER A 52 15.71 -0.85 -13.36
N VAL A 53 16.27 -1.93 -13.90
CA VAL A 53 15.50 -2.99 -14.57
C VAL A 53 15.83 -4.33 -13.91
N PRO A 54 14.85 -4.99 -13.25
CA PRO A 54 13.47 -4.53 -13.04
C PRO A 54 13.40 -3.34 -12.05
N GLN A 55 12.28 -2.59 -12.04
CA GLN A 55 12.13 -1.40 -11.19
C GLN A 55 12.22 -1.73 -9.69
N SER A 56 13.15 -1.13 -8.96
CA SER A 56 13.25 -1.29 -7.51
C SER A 56 12.17 -0.55 -6.74
N TRP A 57 11.53 0.46 -7.34
CA TRP A 57 10.37 1.13 -6.76
C TRP A 57 9.61 1.93 -7.82
N VAL A 58 8.34 2.23 -7.54
CA VAL A 58 7.47 3.02 -8.40
C VAL A 58 6.30 3.61 -7.61
N VAL A 59 5.90 4.82 -7.97
CA VAL A 59 4.73 5.52 -7.41
C VAL A 59 3.69 5.71 -8.51
N TYR A 60 2.55 5.05 -8.34
CA TYR A 60 1.35 5.20 -9.18
C TYR A 60 0.36 6.12 -8.49
N GLU A 61 -0.35 6.91 -9.28
CA GLU A 61 -1.47 7.72 -8.85
C GLU A 61 -2.73 7.30 -9.60
N LEU A 62 -3.78 7.00 -8.83
CA LEU A 62 -5.14 6.83 -9.29
C LEU A 62 -5.93 8.03 -8.83
N SER A 63 -6.53 8.76 -9.75
CA SER A 63 -7.35 9.94 -9.43
C SER A 63 -8.70 9.85 -10.12
N GLN A 64 -9.75 10.25 -9.40
CA GLN A 64 -11.07 10.42 -9.99
C GLN A 64 -11.28 11.85 -10.48
N THR A 65 -11.89 11.99 -11.65
CA THR A 65 -12.41 13.28 -12.14
C THR A 65 -13.91 13.14 -12.42
N PRO A 66 -14.78 13.84 -11.68
CA PRO A 66 -16.21 13.89 -11.98
C PRO A 66 -16.45 14.49 -13.37
N VAL A 67 -17.24 13.82 -14.22
CA VAL A 67 -17.44 14.23 -15.62
C VAL A 67 -18.23 15.53 -15.73
N GLU A 68 -19.16 15.82 -14.82
CA GLU A 68 -20.04 17.00 -14.92
C GLU A 68 -19.59 18.23 -14.11
N ARG A 69 -18.58 18.11 -13.22
CA ARG A 69 -18.14 19.23 -12.37
C ARG A 69 -16.62 19.32 -12.28
N GLN A 70 -16.01 20.06 -13.21
CA GLN A 70 -14.57 20.40 -13.25
C GLN A 70 -14.05 21.21 -12.03
N THR A 71 -14.81 21.34 -10.93
CA THR A 71 -14.50 22.20 -9.79
C THR A 71 -14.48 21.49 -8.44
N LEU A 72 -14.90 20.23 -8.35
CA LEU A 72 -14.75 19.43 -7.14
C LEU A 72 -13.42 18.69 -7.19
N SER A 73 -12.53 19.03 -6.26
CA SER A 73 -11.27 18.34 -6.02
C SER A 73 -11.53 16.84 -5.87
N GLY A 74 -11.07 16.04 -6.83
CA GLY A 74 -11.23 14.59 -6.82
C GLY A 74 -10.50 13.93 -5.67
N ASP A 75 -10.90 12.69 -5.39
CA ASP A 75 -10.16 11.80 -4.52
C ASP A 75 -8.96 11.22 -5.27
N THR A 76 -7.86 11.02 -4.57
CA THR A 76 -6.61 10.49 -5.14
C THR A 76 -6.03 9.41 -4.25
N ILE A 77 -5.58 8.32 -4.86
CA ILE A 77 -4.77 7.29 -4.21
C ILE A 77 -3.40 7.26 -4.85
N ARG A 78 -2.37 7.22 -4.00
CA ARG A 78 -1.01 6.95 -4.42
C ARG A 78 -0.61 5.56 -3.96
N TYR A 79 -0.28 4.69 -4.90
CA TYR A 79 0.28 3.40 -4.59
C TYR A 79 1.79 3.45 -4.79
N MET A 80 2.54 3.20 -3.74
CA MET A 80 3.98 3.17 -3.73
C MET A 80 4.45 1.74 -3.55
N PHE A 81 5.13 1.20 -4.55
CA PHE A 81 5.79 -0.09 -4.46
C PHE A 81 7.28 0.09 -4.24
N VAL A 82 7.84 -0.67 -3.31
CA VAL A 82 9.25 -0.64 -2.96
C VAL A 82 9.78 -2.06 -2.80
N ARG A 83 10.83 -2.37 -3.56
CA ARG A 83 11.55 -3.64 -3.55
C ARG A 83 12.87 -3.54 -2.82
N ASP A 84 12.79 -3.02 -1.61
CA ASP A 84 13.90 -2.83 -0.72
C ASP A 84 13.33 -2.69 0.69
N LYS A 85 14.16 -2.93 1.70
CA LYS A 85 13.76 -2.77 3.09
C LYS A 85 13.45 -1.32 3.47
N SER A 86 13.91 -0.34 2.69
CA SER A 86 13.69 1.08 2.96
C SER A 86 13.02 1.79 1.79
N VAL A 87 12.07 2.67 2.09
CA VAL A 87 11.47 3.55 1.08
C VAL A 87 12.50 4.62 0.67
N PRO A 88 12.77 4.78 -0.63
CA PRO A 88 13.75 5.76 -1.10
C PRO A 88 13.25 7.20 -0.91
N PRO A 89 14.15 8.18 -0.64
CA PRO A 89 13.78 9.58 -0.42
C PRO A 89 12.89 10.18 -1.52
N GLU A 90 13.13 9.81 -2.76
CA GLU A 90 12.37 10.27 -3.92
C GLU A 90 10.91 9.78 -3.89
N ALA A 91 10.69 8.55 -3.42
CA ALA A 91 9.34 8.02 -3.26
C ALA A 91 8.66 8.63 -2.01
N LEU A 92 9.40 8.82 -0.92
CA LEU A 92 8.89 9.43 0.32
C LEU A 92 8.30 10.83 0.10
N ALA A 93 8.78 11.58 -0.90
CA ALA A 93 8.23 12.88 -1.27
C ALA A 93 6.73 12.83 -1.68
N PHE A 94 6.20 11.64 -2.02
CA PHE A 94 4.81 11.45 -2.43
C PHE A 94 3.89 10.98 -1.30
N LEU A 95 4.44 10.65 -0.13
CA LEU A 95 3.69 10.18 1.02
C LEU A 95 2.78 11.28 1.56
N SER A 96 1.49 10.98 1.70
CA SER A 96 0.51 11.86 2.35
C SER A 96 0.44 11.59 3.86
N SER A 97 -0.23 12.49 4.60
CA SER A 97 -0.47 12.33 6.03
C SER A 97 -1.38 11.14 6.38
N ASP A 98 -2.14 10.64 5.40
CA ASP A 98 -2.97 9.45 5.54
C ASP A 98 -2.34 8.31 4.74
N GLY A 99 -1.68 7.40 5.46
CA GLY A 99 -0.88 6.32 4.91
C GLY A 99 -1.38 4.96 5.37
N ILE A 100 -1.36 3.97 4.47
CA ILE A 100 -1.51 2.54 4.78
C ILE A 100 -0.20 1.85 4.39
N PHE A 101 0.28 0.93 5.21
CA PHE A 101 1.56 0.26 5.03
C PHE A 101 1.36 -1.25 5.00
N ILE A 102 1.74 -1.86 3.88
CA ILE A 102 1.77 -3.31 3.67
C ILE A 102 3.23 -3.71 3.67
N LEU A 103 3.64 -4.44 4.71
CA LEU A 103 4.95 -5.07 4.76
C LEU A 103 4.79 -6.51 4.33
N ASP A 104 5.15 -6.78 3.08
CA ASP A 104 5.16 -8.11 2.51
C ASP A 104 6.52 -8.78 2.77
N VAL A 105 6.47 -9.79 3.62
CA VAL A 105 7.65 -10.44 4.18
C VAL A 105 7.72 -11.86 3.65
N LEU A 106 8.63 -12.08 2.69
CA LEU A 106 8.95 -13.40 2.17
C LEU A 106 10.03 -14.09 3.02
N ARG A 107 10.10 -15.43 2.86
CA ARG A 107 11.03 -16.32 3.58
C ARG A 107 12.49 -15.85 3.43
N PRO A 108 13.40 -16.29 4.32
CA PRO A 108 14.82 -16.22 4.05
C PRO A 108 15.11 -16.83 2.68
N VAL A 109 15.95 -16.17 1.89
CA VAL A 109 16.39 -16.69 0.59
C VAL A 109 16.97 -18.08 0.80
N GLU A 110 16.60 -19.06 -0.01
CA GLU A 110 17.06 -20.44 0.13
C GLU A 110 18.60 -20.49 0.14
N GLY A 111 19.18 -21.06 1.20
CA GLY A 111 20.64 -21.06 1.42
C GLY A 111 21.21 -19.81 2.11
N LYS A 112 20.39 -18.84 2.52
CA LYS A 112 20.77 -17.71 3.37
C LYS A 112 19.97 -17.72 4.68
N THR A 113 20.59 -17.27 5.76
CA THR A 113 19.93 -17.07 7.07
C THR A 113 19.22 -15.72 7.17
N SER A 114 19.30 -14.87 6.15
CA SER A 114 18.72 -13.53 6.13
C SER A 114 17.45 -13.48 5.28
N LEU A 115 16.41 -12.81 5.78
CA LEU A 115 15.27 -12.35 4.97
C LEU A 115 15.76 -11.43 3.84
N GLY A 116 15.14 -11.49 2.66
CA GLY A 116 15.42 -10.52 1.58
C GLY A 116 15.03 -9.09 2.00
N ILE A 117 13.92 -8.99 2.75
CA ILE A 117 13.46 -7.76 3.41
C ILE A 117 13.31 -8.02 4.91
N SER A 118 14.03 -7.26 5.73
CA SER A 118 13.94 -7.31 7.19
C SER A 118 12.73 -6.50 7.67
N VAL A 119 11.81 -7.14 8.39
CA VAL A 119 10.61 -6.47 8.95
C VAL A 119 11.00 -5.33 9.86
N THR A 120 12.01 -5.53 10.70
CA THR A 120 12.54 -4.51 11.61
C THR A 120 13.04 -3.30 10.82
N ASP A 121 13.87 -3.51 9.80
CA ASP A 121 14.44 -2.43 8.99
C ASP A 121 13.33 -1.67 8.23
N SER A 122 12.33 -2.39 7.72
CA SER A 122 11.18 -1.77 7.05
C SER A 122 10.32 -0.97 8.00
N LEU A 123 10.02 -1.49 9.18
CA LEU A 123 9.29 -0.76 10.21
C LEU A 123 10.05 0.48 10.67
N GLU A 124 11.36 0.39 10.89
CA GLU A 124 12.19 1.54 11.24
C GLU A 124 12.12 2.62 10.15
N ALA A 125 12.21 2.23 8.88
CA ALA A 125 12.15 3.15 7.75
C ALA A 125 10.81 3.88 7.62
N ILE A 126 9.70 3.21 7.94
CA ILE A 126 8.35 3.82 7.86
C ILE A 126 7.87 4.41 9.18
N SER A 127 8.52 4.12 10.30
CA SER A 127 8.10 4.53 11.64
C SER A 127 7.81 6.03 11.81
N PRO A 128 8.54 6.97 11.17
CA PRO A 128 8.23 8.40 11.29
C PRO A 128 6.90 8.80 10.64
N TYR A 129 6.32 7.91 9.83
CA TYR A 129 5.15 8.14 9.00
C TYR A 129 3.91 7.37 9.45
N ILE A 130 4.06 6.44 10.40
CA ILE A 130 2.94 5.69 10.97
C ILE A 130 2.18 6.63 11.92
N THR A 131 0.97 7.02 11.52
CA THR A 131 0.06 7.82 12.35
C THR A 131 -0.77 6.96 13.30
N SER A 132 -0.97 5.68 12.97
CA SER A 132 -1.68 4.70 13.79
C SER A 132 -1.27 3.28 13.41
N ASP A 133 -1.13 2.39 14.41
CA ASP A 133 -0.68 1.01 14.20
C ASP A 133 -1.71 0.18 13.39
N ASP A 134 -2.99 0.56 13.41
CA ASP A 134 -4.04 -0.08 12.60
C ASP A 134 -3.94 0.21 11.10
N ARG A 135 -2.99 1.06 10.69
CA ARG A 135 -2.66 1.33 9.29
C ARG A 135 -1.54 0.44 8.75
N VAL A 136 -0.95 -0.41 9.59
CA VAL A 136 0.18 -1.26 9.22
C VAL A 136 -0.26 -2.73 9.27
N VAL A 137 0.06 -3.45 8.20
CA VAL A 137 -0.16 -4.88 8.11
C VAL A 137 1.12 -5.62 7.72
N LEU A 138 1.38 -6.73 8.41
CA LEU A 138 2.42 -7.68 8.06
C LEU A 138 1.77 -8.78 7.22
N PHE A 139 2.05 -8.80 5.92
CA PHE A 139 1.56 -9.81 4.98
C PHE A 139 2.64 -10.88 4.80
N THR A 140 2.44 -12.06 5.38
CA THR A 140 3.50 -13.07 5.54
C THR A 140 3.05 -14.47 5.13
N ALA A 141 3.94 -15.23 4.49
CA ALA A 141 3.69 -16.63 4.16
C ALA A 141 3.73 -17.57 5.38
N HIS A 142 4.30 -17.14 6.51
CA HIS A 142 4.42 -17.94 7.73
C HIS A 142 4.13 -17.09 8.96
N GLN A 143 3.13 -17.48 9.76
CA GLN A 143 2.85 -16.88 11.08
C GLN A 143 3.73 -17.51 12.19
N GLY A 144 4.96 -17.91 11.87
CA GLY A 144 5.87 -18.53 12.84
C GLY A 144 6.56 -17.53 13.77
N ASN A 145 7.06 -18.06 14.90
CA ASN A 145 7.57 -17.35 16.09
C ASN A 145 8.62 -16.23 15.83
N GLY A 146 9.33 -16.23 14.69
CA GLY A 146 10.36 -15.22 14.40
C GLY A 146 9.82 -13.79 14.20
N LEU A 147 8.55 -13.66 13.79
CA LEU A 147 7.85 -12.36 13.69
C LEU A 147 7.24 -11.91 15.02
N ASP A 148 6.91 -12.87 15.90
CA ASP A 148 6.35 -12.58 17.23
C ASP A 148 7.39 -11.94 18.15
N ASP A 149 8.64 -12.41 18.07
CA ASP A 149 9.74 -11.88 18.88
C ASP A 149 10.25 -10.50 18.41
N SER A 150 10.12 -10.18 17.12
CA SER A 150 10.67 -8.95 16.52
C SER A 150 9.69 -7.78 16.50
N VAL A 151 8.39 -8.04 16.44
CA VAL A 151 7.37 -7.00 16.25
C VAL A 151 6.26 -7.04 17.32
N GLY A 152 6.16 -8.13 18.09
CA GLY A 152 5.10 -8.34 19.06
C GLY A 152 3.70 -8.44 18.41
N SER A 153 2.66 -8.33 19.24
CA SER A 153 1.25 -8.26 18.79
C SER A 153 0.82 -6.86 18.34
N ARG A 154 1.79 -5.98 18.04
CA ARG A 154 1.54 -4.56 17.77
C ARG A 154 0.80 -4.32 16.46
N PHE A 155 1.19 -5.04 15.40
CA PHE A 155 0.60 -4.88 14.07
C PHE A 155 -0.20 -6.10 13.65
N ARG A 156 -1.18 -5.89 12.78
CA ARG A 156 -2.00 -6.97 12.22
C ARG A 156 -1.12 -7.88 11.36
N LYS A 157 -1.26 -9.20 11.53
CA LYS A 157 -0.57 -10.22 10.74
C LYS A 157 -1.58 -10.94 9.86
N ILE A 158 -1.39 -10.88 8.55
CA ILE A 158 -2.25 -11.56 7.58
C ILE A 158 -1.41 -12.62 6.87
N SER A 159 -1.93 -13.85 6.83
CA SER A 159 -1.30 -14.92 6.08
C SER A 159 -1.47 -14.69 4.58
N LYS A 160 -0.43 -14.93 3.78
CA LYS A 160 -0.53 -14.96 2.32
C LYS A 160 -1.50 -16.02 1.80
N GLU A 161 -1.76 -17.06 2.59
CA GLU A 161 -2.77 -18.08 2.28
C GLU A 161 -4.21 -17.55 2.45
N ASN A 162 -4.39 -16.41 3.12
CA ASN A 162 -5.68 -15.78 3.37
C ASN A 162 -5.76 -14.38 2.75
N ARG A 163 -5.66 -14.31 1.41
CA ARG A 163 -5.75 -13.06 0.64
C ARG A 163 -7.03 -12.25 0.94
N GLY A 164 -8.15 -12.93 1.21
CA GLY A 164 -9.42 -12.27 1.54
C GLY A 164 -9.34 -11.38 2.79
N GLU A 165 -8.48 -11.70 3.76
CA GLU A 165 -8.29 -10.86 4.94
C GLU A 165 -7.52 -9.57 4.62
N LEU A 166 -6.53 -9.64 3.69
CA LEU A 166 -5.82 -8.46 3.20
C LEU A 166 -6.77 -7.55 2.43
N GLU A 167 -7.63 -8.15 1.61
CA GLU A 167 -8.67 -7.45 0.85
C GLU A 167 -9.65 -6.73 1.79
N GLU A 168 -10.14 -7.41 2.84
CA GLU A 168 -10.99 -6.79 3.86
C GLU A 168 -10.29 -5.63 4.58
N PHE A 169 -9.02 -5.82 4.98
CA PHE A 169 -8.22 -4.78 5.62
C PHE A 169 -8.10 -3.54 4.73
N LEU A 170 -7.74 -3.73 3.45
CA LEU A 170 -7.57 -2.65 2.50
C LEU A 170 -8.89 -1.94 2.21
N SER A 171 -9.98 -2.69 2.02
CA SER A 171 -11.31 -2.11 1.84
C SER A 171 -11.69 -1.23 3.03
N LEU A 172 -11.60 -1.75 4.26
CA LEU A 172 -11.93 -0.96 5.46
C LEU A 172 -11.07 0.30 5.59
N ALA A 173 -9.76 0.18 5.33
CA ALA A 173 -8.84 1.30 5.44
C ALA A 173 -9.07 2.36 4.35
N VAL A 174 -9.35 1.94 3.12
CA VAL A 174 -9.73 2.83 2.01
C VAL A 174 -11.06 3.51 2.32
N HIS A 175 -12.09 2.75 2.68
CA HIS A 175 -13.40 3.31 3.05
C HIS A 175 -13.27 4.34 4.17
N ARG A 176 -12.53 4.06 5.26
CA ARG A 176 -12.33 5.04 6.34
C ARG A 176 -11.65 6.32 5.85
N SER A 177 -10.60 6.19 5.05
CA SER A 177 -9.82 7.34 4.55
C SER A 177 -10.61 8.21 3.57
N MET A 178 -11.48 7.57 2.80
CA MET A 178 -12.12 8.21 1.65
C MET A 178 -13.60 8.56 1.92
N ALA A 179 -14.31 7.87 2.81
CA ALA A 179 -15.75 8.06 3.11
C ALA A 179 -16.05 9.11 4.20
N ASP A 180 -15.16 9.33 5.17
CA ASP A 180 -15.44 10.15 6.36
C ASP A 180 -15.31 11.68 6.13
N GLY A 181 -15.90 12.21 5.05
CA GLY A 181 -16.17 13.65 5.01
C GLY A 181 -16.90 14.14 3.79
#